data_AF-A0A9D4KF47-F1
#
_entry.id   AF-A0A9D4KF47-F1
#
_cell.length_a   1.000
_cell.length_b   1.000
_cell.length_c   1.000
_cell.angle_alpha   90.00
_cell.angle_beta   90.00
_cell.angle_gamma   90.00
#
_symmetry.space_group_name_H-M   'P 1'
#
loop_
_entity.id
_entity.type
_entity.pdbx_description
1 polymer ?
#
loop_
_entity_poly.entity_id
_entity_poly.type
_entity_poly.pdbx_seq_one_letter_code
_entity_poly.pdbx_strand_id
1 'polypeptide(L)'
;MVYYIETNLLFQKFETSPSDEMKNKLLNTIDIAMSQFAEEPEDVKRDFKRQLMIKMAYCYLGLGVFGNKIDKAAISTSDRTEAKQVIDFIETSEMWVGMEKRRKMLFYHVKAEYYRQIGNIDISRLYARQANHLAAKYNWTKELTNISSFLNGLGSQANQIQTTVEDIYQLLEEVEIK
;
A
#
# COMPACT_ATOMS: atom_id res chain seq x y z
N MET A 1 -21.68 -4.83 -2.44
CA MET A 1 -20.77 -5.97 -2.75
C MET A 1 -20.43 -6.10 -4.25
N VAL A 2 -21.35 -5.80 -5.17
CA VAL A 2 -21.12 -5.88 -6.63
C VAL A 2 -19.89 -5.07 -7.08
N TYR A 3 -19.74 -3.83 -6.62
CA TYR A 3 -18.63 -2.97 -7.05
C TYR A 3 -17.29 -3.31 -6.40
N TYR A 4 -17.29 -3.99 -5.25
CA TYR A 4 -16.06 -4.54 -4.66
C TYR A 4 -15.49 -5.68 -5.52
N ILE A 5 -16.36 -6.56 -6.02
CA ILE A 5 -15.96 -7.62 -6.96
C ILE A 5 -15.49 -7.00 -8.28
N GLU A 6 -16.23 -6.01 -8.79
CA GLU A 6 -15.85 -5.26 -9.99
C GLU A 6 -14.49 -4.58 -9.84
N THR A 7 -14.21 -3.96 -8.69
CA THR A 7 -12.90 -3.36 -8.37
C THR A 7 -11.78 -4.38 -8.55
N ASN A 8 -11.96 -5.62 -8.06
CA ASN A 8 -10.93 -6.67 -8.19
C ASN A 8 -10.71 -7.07 -9.65
N LEU A 9 -11.79 -7.19 -10.44
CA LEU A 9 -11.70 -7.53 -11.86
C LEU A 9 -11.04 -6.41 -12.67
N LEU A 10 -11.38 -5.15 -12.37
CA LEU A 10 -10.75 -3.99 -13.01
C LEU A 10 -9.28 -3.87 -12.63
N PHE A 11 -8.90 -4.21 -11.39
CA PHE A 11 -7.50 -4.23 -10.98
C PHE A 11 -6.67 -5.22 -11.79
N GLN A 12 -7.19 -6.45 -11.98
CA GLN A 12 -6.52 -7.46 -12.82
C GLN A 12 -6.40 -7.00 -14.28
N LYS A 13 -7.41 -6.31 -14.82
CA LYS A 13 -7.35 -5.73 -16.16
C LYS A 13 -6.32 -4.59 -16.24
N PHE A 14 -6.25 -3.75 -15.22
CA PHE A 14 -5.28 -2.66 -15.15
C PHE A 14 -3.84 -3.19 -15.09
N GLU A 15 -3.58 -4.27 -14.36
CA GLU A 15 -2.25 -4.90 -14.31
C GLU A 15 -1.78 -5.44 -15.67
N THR A 16 -2.71 -6.01 -16.44
CA THR A 16 -2.40 -6.64 -17.72
C THR A 16 -2.29 -5.63 -18.86
N SER A 17 -3.16 -4.61 -18.85
CA SER A 17 -3.25 -3.59 -19.89
C SER A 17 -3.50 -2.21 -19.27
N PRO A 18 -2.48 -1.60 -18.64
CA PRO A 18 -2.65 -0.30 -17.99
C PRO A 18 -2.87 0.80 -19.04
N SER A 19 -3.87 1.64 -18.79
CA SER A 19 -4.15 2.85 -19.54
C SER A 19 -4.77 3.89 -18.59
N ASP A 20 -4.71 5.18 -18.96
CA ASP A 20 -5.35 6.23 -18.16
C ASP A 20 -6.88 6.02 -18.09
N GLU A 21 -7.50 5.54 -19.16
CA GLU A 21 -8.93 5.18 -19.16
C GLU A 21 -9.23 4.09 -18.14
N MET A 22 -8.41 3.03 -18.10
CA MET A 22 -8.58 1.93 -17.15
C MET A 22 -8.32 2.37 -15.70
N LYS A 23 -7.30 3.21 -15.49
CA LYS A 23 -7.00 3.84 -14.20
C LYS A 23 -8.20 4.64 -13.70
N ASN A 24 -8.71 5.57 -14.52
CA ASN A 24 -9.84 6.41 -14.16
C ASN A 24 -11.11 5.59 -13.90
N LYS A 25 -11.36 4.56 -14.71
CA LYS A 25 -12.48 3.64 -14.48
C LYS A 25 -12.35 2.92 -13.14
N LEU A 26 -11.16 2.38 -12.84
CA LEU A 26 -10.88 1.70 -11.58
C LEU A 26 -11.05 2.63 -10.37
N LEU A 27 -10.51 3.85 -10.43
CA LEU A 27 -10.64 4.85 -9.37
C LEU A 27 -12.11 5.23 -9.13
N ASN A 28 -12.86 5.51 -10.20
CA ASN A 28 -14.28 5.80 -10.09
C ASN A 28 -15.09 4.62 -9.51
N THR A 29 -14.76 3.38 -9.90
CA THR A 29 -15.38 2.18 -9.31
C THR A 29 -15.04 2.04 -7.83
N ILE A 30 -13.82 2.39 -7.41
CA ILE A 30 -13.42 2.39 -6.00
C ILE A 30 -14.27 3.40 -5.19
N ASP A 31 -14.51 4.60 -5.71
CA ASP A 31 -15.32 5.62 -5.04
C ASP A 31 -16.78 5.20 -4.89
N ILE A 32 -17.35 4.60 -5.95
CA ILE A 32 -18.69 4.01 -5.90
C ILE A 32 -18.72 2.86 -4.90
N ALA A 33 -17.69 2.00 -4.89
CA ALA A 33 -17.59 0.88 -3.96
C ALA A 33 -17.54 1.36 -2.51
N MET A 34 -16.83 2.44 -2.19
CA MET A 34 -16.82 3.03 -0.85
C MET A 34 -18.21 3.48 -0.40
N SER A 35 -18.99 4.06 -1.32
CA SER A 35 -20.36 4.52 -1.04
C SER A 35 -21.32 3.35 -0.78
N GLN A 36 -21.06 2.16 -1.32
CA GLN A 36 -21.90 0.98 -1.10
C GLN A 36 -21.89 0.47 0.34
N PHE A 37 -20.84 0.73 1.10
CA PHE A 37 -20.70 0.28 2.48
C PHE A 37 -21.09 1.36 3.49
N ALA A 38 -21.76 2.44 3.04
CA ALA A 38 -22.14 3.55 3.90
C ALA A 38 -23.13 3.17 5.01
N GLU A 39 -24.01 2.21 4.74
CA GLU A 39 -25.06 1.73 5.67
C GLU A 39 -24.62 0.53 6.52
N GLU A 40 -23.37 0.07 6.37
CA GLU A 40 -22.84 -1.05 7.13
C GLU A 40 -22.41 -0.61 8.54
N PRO A 41 -22.28 -1.55 9.49
CA PRO A 41 -21.65 -1.29 10.78
C PRO A 41 -20.29 -0.58 10.64
N GLU A 42 -20.00 0.36 11.54
CA GLU A 42 -18.87 1.27 11.37
C GLU A 42 -17.51 0.54 11.32
N ASP A 43 -17.37 -0.58 12.03
CA ASP A 43 -16.18 -1.43 11.96
C ASP A 43 -16.01 -2.07 10.58
N VAL A 44 -17.09 -2.60 10.00
CA VAL A 44 -17.12 -3.18 8.65
C VAL A 44 -16.81 -2.11 7.60
N LYS A 45 -17.51 -0.98 7.66
CA LYS A 45 -17.31 0.17 6.77
C LYS A 45 -15.87 0.66 6.78
N ARG A 46 -15.28 0.81 7.97
CA ARG A 46 -13.89 1.22 8.15
C ARG A 46 -12.91 0.22 7.54
N ASP A 47 -13.14 -1.08 7.71
CA ASP A 47 -12.29 -2.12 7.13
C ASP A 47 -12.35 -2.16 5.60
N PHE A 48 -13.53 -2.01 5.02
CA PHE A 48 -13.68 -1.87 3.57
C PHE A 48 -13.02 -0.59 3.05
N LYS A 49 -13.20 0.54 3.75
CA LYS A 49 -12.57 1.81 3.41
C LYS A 49 -11.05 1.70 3.41
N ARG A 50 -10.45 1.11 4.45
CA ARG A 50 -9.00 0.85 4.52
C ARG A 50 -8.50 0.09 3.28
N GLN A 51 -9.20 -0.99 2.94
CA GLN A 51 -8.80 -1.84 1.82
C GLN A 51 -8.94 -1.15 0.46
N LEU A 52 -10.04 -0.41 0.25
CA LEU A 52 -10.29 0.33 -0.98
C LEU A 52 -9.30 1.49 -1.14
N MET A 53 -8.98 2.20 -0.06
CA MET A 53 -7.96 3.26 -0.06
C MET A 53 -6.56 2.72 -0.38
N ILE A 54 -6.15 1.57 0.19
CA ILE A 54 -4.86 0.94 -0.18
C ILE A 54 -4.82 0.59 -1.68
N LYS A 55 -5.92 0.06 -2.24
CA LYS A 55 -6.01 -0.21 -3.68
C LYS A 55 -5.96 1.05 -4.52
N MET A 56 -6.58 2.12 -4.06
CA MET A 56 -6.52 3.43 -4.71
C MET A 56 -5.06 3.91 -4.76
N ALA A 57 -4.33 3.82 -3.65
CA ALA A 57 -2.91 4.16 -3.62
C ALA A 57 -2.06 3.26 -4.53
N TYR A 58 -2.36 1.95 -4.62
CA TYR A 58 -1.72 1.05 -5.59
C TYR A 58 -1.95 1.52 -7.03
N CYS A 59 -3.18 1.92 -7.35
CA CYS A 59 -3.52 2.42 -8.67
C CYS A 59 -2.71 3.68 -9.03
N TYR A 60 -2.66 4.66 -8.13
CA TYR A 60 -1.87 5.88 -8.30
C TYR A 60 -0.36 5.64 -8.36
N LEU A 61 0.14 4.60 -7.71
CA LEU A 61 1.58 4.29 -7.68
C LEU A 61 2.01 3.26 -8.73
N GLY A 62 1.09 2.70 -9.52
CA GLY A 62 1.41 1.69 -10.53
C GLY A 62 1.81 0.35 -9.91
N LEU A 63 1.16 -0.05 -8.83
CA LEU A 63 1.36 -1.31 -8.15
C LEU A 63 0.22 -2.29 -8.46
N GLY A 64 0.56 -3.58 -8.60
CA GLY A 64 -0.40 -4.68 -8.68
C GLY A 64 -0.93 -5.10 -7.30
N VAL A 65 -1.92 -5.99 -7.29
CA VAL A 65 -2.64 -6.53 -6.13
C VAL A 65 -1.68 -7.15 -5.10
N PHE A 66 -0.57 -7.73 -5.56
CA PHE A 66 0.48 -8.29 -4.69
C PHE A 66 1.69 -7.37 -4.50
N GLY A 67 1.58 -6.09 -4.85
CA GLY A 67 2.65 -5.10 -4.69
C GLY A 67 3.76 -5.14 -5.75
N ASN A 68 3.63 -5.93 -6.82
CA ASN A 68 4.56 -5.86 -7.94
C ASN A 68 4.39 -4.54 -8.70
N LYS A 69 5.48 -4.03 -9.30
CA LYS A 69 5.39 -2.89 -10.22
C LYS A 69 4.64 -3.29 -11.50
N ILE A 70 3.84 -2.38 -12.04
CA ILE A 70 3.19 -2.51 -13.34
C ILE A 70 4.04 -1.73 -14.36
N ASP A 71 4.83 -2.43 -15.17
CA ASP A 71 5.89 -1.82 -16.01
C ASP A 71 5.39 -0.76 -17.00
N LYS A 72 4.15 -0.89 -17.47
CA LYS A 72 3.54 0.01 -18.47
C LYS A 72 2.62 1.07 -17.88
N ALA A 73 2.46 1.12 -16.55
CA ALA A 73 1.65 2.14 -15.92
C ALA A 73 2.41 3.48 -15.89
N ALA A 74 1.88 4.49 -16.58
CA ALA A 74 2.42 5.84 -16.54
C ALA A 74 1.98 6.56 -15.26
N ILE A 75 2.94 7.02 -14.46
CA ILE A 75 2.66 7.69 -13.17
C ILE A 75 3.02 9.17 -13.26
N SER A 76 1.98 10.01 -13.27
CA SER A 76 2.09 11.46 -13.36
C SER A 76 2.44 12.09 -12.01
N THR A 77 2.75 13.39 -12.02
CA THR A 77 2.89 14.18 -10.78
C THR A 77 1.56 14.30 -10.04
N SER A 78 0.43 14.33 -10.77
CA SER A 78 -0.89 14.33 -10.16
C SER A 78 -1.13 13.04 -9.38
N ASP A 79 -0.82 11.89 -9.98
CA ASP A 79 -0.99 10.59 -9.33
C ASP A 79 -0.18 10.50 -8.02
N ARG A 80 1.06 11.01 -7.99
CA ARG A 80 1.86 11.08 -6.76
C ARG A 80 1.23 11.98 -5.69
N THR A 81 0.60 13.07 -6.11
CA THR A 81 -0.08 14.00 -5.19
C THR A 81 -1.31 13.33 -4.58
N GLU A 82 -2.13 12.66 -5.39
CA GLU A 82 -3.29 11.89 -4.94
C GLU A 82 -2.88 10.73 -4.04
N ALA A 83 -1.83 9.98 -4.40
CA ALA A 83 -1.29 8.91 -3.57
C ALA A 83 -0.89 9.41 -2.17
N LYS A 84 -0.27 10.61 -2.08
CA LYS A 84 0.09 11.22 -0.81
C LYS A 84 -1.15 11.54 0.04
N GLN A 85 -2.21 12.09 -0.56
CA GLN A 85 -3.46 12.36 0.15
C GLN A 85 -4.09 11.08 0.70
N VAL A 86 -4.09 10.00 -0.08
CA VAL A 86 -4.58 8.69 0.37
C VAL A 86 -3.72 8.14 1.51
N ILE A 87 -2.40 8.26 1.40
CA ILE A 87 -1.46 7.85 2.47
C ILE A 87 -1.79 8.60 3.76
N ASP A 88 -1.84 9.92 3.71
CA ASP A 88 -2.09 10.78 4.88
C ASP A 88 -3.44 10.46 5.54
N PHE A 89 -4.46 10.19 4.73
CA PHE A 89 -5.77 9.78 5.23
C PHE A 89 -5.71 8.44 5.99
N ILE A 90 -4.97 7.45 5.48
CA ILE A 90 -4.82 6.14 6.14
C ILE A 90 -3.98 6.24 7.42
N GLU A 91 -3.03 7.19 7.52
CA GLU A 91 -2.19 7.39 8.71
C GLU A 91 -2.94 8.00 9.91
N THR A 92 -4.16 8.50 9.69
CA THR A 92 -4.99 8.98 10.80
C THR A 92 -5.24 7.86 11.82
N SER A 93 -5.30 8.21 13.11
CA SER A 93 -5.49 7.23 14.19
C SER A 93 -6.75 6.35 13.96
N GLU A 94 -7.84 6.96 13.48
CA GLU A 94 -9.08 6.27 13.13
C GLU A 94 -8.86 5.14 12.11
N MET A 95 -8.04 5.41 11.09
CA MET A 95 -7.78 4.46 10.01
C MET A 95 -6.67 3.47 10.37
N TRP A 96 -5.72 3.85 11.23
CA TRP A 96 -4.58 3.00 11.60
C TRP A 96 -4.90 1.98 12.70
N VAL A 97 -5.61 2.41 13.75
CA VAL A 97 -5.83 1.61 14.96
C VAL A 97 -6.71 0.40 14.64
N GLY A 98 -6.26 -0.80 15.02
CA GLY A 98 -6.97 -2.05 14.74
C GLY A 98 -6.91 -2.49 13.28
N MET A 99 -6.09 -1.87 12.43
CA MET A 99 -5.87 -2.37 11.07
C MET A 99 -5.24 -3.76 11.08
N GLU A 100 -5.84 -4.67 10.32
CA GLU A 100 -5.37 -6.05 10.10
C GLU A 100 -3.92 -6.08 9.55
N LYS A 101 -3.15 -7.10 9.95
CA LYS A 101 -1.68 -7.14 9.73
C LYS A 101 -1.30 -7.15 8.25
N ARG A 102 -2.04 -7.85 7.38
CA ARG A 102 -1.80 -7.86 5.93
C ARG A 102 -2.07 -6.49 5.34
N ARG A 103 -3.14 -5.80 5.76
CA ARG A 103 -3.39 -4.41 5.35
C ARG A 103 -2.27 -3.47 5.80
N LYS A 104 -1.78 -3.59 7.03
CA LYS A 104 -0.60 -2.81 7.51
C LYS A 104 0.63 -3.07 6.63
N MET A 105 0.88 -4.33 6.27
CA MET A 105 1.98 -4.70 5.36
C MET A 105 1.83 -4.04 3.98
N LEU A 106 0.65 -4.15 3.36
CA LEU A 106 0.38 -3.55 2.05
C LEU A 106 0.54 -2.03 2.12
N PHE A 107 0.07 -1.41 3.21
CA PHE A 107 0.22 0.02 3.43
C PHE A 107 1.68 0.46 3.60
N TYR A 108 2.50 -0.29 4.33
CA TYR A 108 3.94 0.00 4.38
C TYR A 108 4.59 -0.11 2.99
N HIS A 109 4.14 -1.06 2.16
CA HIS A 109 4.61 -1.16 0.78
C HIS A 109 4.17 0.02 -0.09
N VAL A 110 2.93 0.52 0.06
CA VAL A 110 2.46 1.78 -0.55
C VAL A 110 3.41 2.93 -0.21
N LYS A 111 3.71 3.10 1.08
CA LYS A 111 4.60 4.18 1.53
C LYS A 111 5.99 4.02 0.94
N ALA A 112 6.53 2.81 0.94
CA ALA A 112 7.83 2.53 0.37
C ALA A 112 7.91 2.95 -1.11
N GLU A 113 6.91 2.57 -1.91
CA GLU A 113 6.86 2.94 -3.32
C GLU A 113 6.72 4.45 -3.52
N TYR A 114 5.85 5.11 -2.75
CA TYR A 114 5.71 6.57 -2.79
C TYR A 114 7.05 7.27 -2.55
N TYR A 115 7.74 6.93 -1.46
CA TYR A 115 9.03 7.54 -1.12
C TYR A 115 10.11 7.24 -2.15
N ARG A 116 10.08 6.05 -2.79
CA ARG A 116 10.97 5.74 -3.91
C ARG A 116 10.72 6.67 -5.09
N GLN A 117 9.46 6.90 -5.46
CA GLN A 117 9.10 7.74 -6.60
C GLN A 117 9.43 9.23 -6.41
N ILE A 118 9.44 9.72 -5.17
CA ILE A 118 9.88 11.08 -4.84
C ILE A 118 11.39 11.18 -4.52
N GLY A 119 12.15 10.09 -4.73
CA GLY A 119 13.62 10.08 -4.59
C GLY A 119 14.15 9.90 -3.16
N ASN A 120 13.29 9.68 -2.17
CA ASN A 120 13.72 9.44 -0.79
C ASN A 120 13.93 7.94 -0.52
N ILE A 121 15.07 7.43 -1.00
CA ILE A 121 15.38 6.01 -0.99
C ILE A 121 15.53 5.43 0.43
N ASP A 122 16.03 6.21 1.38
CA ASP A 122 16.26 5.71 2.74
C ASP A 122 14.95 5.51 3.50
N ILE A 123 14.01 6.45 3.39
CA ILE A 123 12.65 6.28 3.93
C ILE A 123 11.92 5.16 3.19
N SER A 124 12.07 5.07 1.87
CA SER A 124 11.52 3.96 1.08
C SER A 124 11.98 2.60 1.61
N ARG A 125 13.28 2.46 1.87
CA ARG A 125 13.90 1.24 2.40
C ARG A 125 13.39 0.90 3.79
N LEU A 126 13.22 1.89 4.67
CA LEU A 126 12.65 1.68 6.01
C LEU A 126 11.26 1.04 5.95
N TYR A 127 10.34 1.62 5.17
CA TYR A 127 8.98 1.09 5.06
C TYR A 127 8.93 -0.26 4.33
N ALA A 128 9.75 -0.45 3.29
CA ALA A 128 9.81 -1.74 2.61
C ALA A 128 10.33 -2.86 3.52
N ARG A 129 11.27 -2.58 4.43
CA ARG A 129 11.72 -3.54 5.45
C ARG A 129 10.58 -3.92 6.40
N GLN A 130 9.77 -2.95 6.83
CA GLN A 130 8.60 -3.22 7.69
C GLN A 130 7.56 -4.09 6.97
N ALA A 131 7.27 -3.78 5.70
CA ALA A 131 6.39 -4.59 4.87
C ALA A 131 6.92 -6.01 4.69
N ASN A 132 8.22 -6.15 4.39
CA ASN A 132 8.89 -7.43 4.20
C ASN A 132 8.86 -8.30 5.45
N HIS A 133 9.15 -7.71 6.62
CA HIS A 133 9.09 -8.40 7.90
C HIS A 133 7.69 -8.98 8.17
N LEU A 134 6.64 -8.17 7.99
CA LEU A 134 5.26 -8.66 8.15
C LEU A 134 4.93 -9.76 7.15
N ALA A 135 5.32 -9.62 5.88
CA ALA A 135 5.09 -10.64 4.86
C ALA A 135 5.79 -11.97 5.18
N ALA A 136 7.03 -11.92 5.69
CA ALA A 136 7.77 -13.09 6.13
C ALA A 136 7.15 -13.72 7.38
N LYS A 137 6.84 -12.92 8.41
CA LYS A 137 6.26 -13.38 9.68
C LYS A 137 4.94 -14.13 9.51
N TYR A 138 4.10 -13.70 8.56
CA TYR A 138 2.79 -14.29 8.30
C TYR A 138 2.73 -15.16 7.03
N ASN A 139 3.87 -15.50 6.43
CA ASN A 139 3.98 -16.38 5.25
C ASN A 139 3.15 -15.93 4.03
N TRP A 140 3.06 -14.62 3.77
CA TRP A 140 2.44 -14.08 2.55
C TRP A 140 3.41 -14.13 1.38
N THR A 141 3.60 -15.32 0.81
CA THR A 141 4.69 -15.64 -0.13
C THR A 141 4.73 -14.78 -1.40
N LYS A 142 3.56 -14.44 -1.97
CA LYS A 142 3.47 -13.60 -3.17
C LYS A 142 3.95 -12.18 -2.89
N GLU A 143 3.39 -11.55 -1.85
CA GLU A 143 3.79 -10.22 -1.41
C GLU A 143 5.25 -10.20 -0.96
N LEU A 144 5.70 -11.20 -0.20
CA LEU A 144 7.09 -11.33 0.22
C LEU A 144 8.04 -11.32 -0.97
N THR A 145 7.72 -12.07 -2.02
CA THR A 145 8.55 -12.14 -3.25
C THR A 145 8.66 -10.76 -3.91
N ASN A 146 7.53 -10.08 -4.09
CA ASN A 146 7.48 -8.77 -4.72
C ASN A 146 8.17 -7.68 -3.89
N ILE A 147 7.96 -7.67 -2.57
CA ILE A 147 8.58 -6.70 -1.65
C ILE A 147 10.08 -6.95 -1.54
N SER A 148 10.53 -8.21 -1.54
CA SER A 148 11.96 -8.55 -1.54
C SER A 148 12.64 -8.09 -2.83
N SER A 149 11.99 -8.33 -3.98
CA SER A 149 12.46 -7.83 -5.28
C SER A 149 12.56 -6.30 -5.28
N PHE A 150 11.52 -5.62 -4.76
CA PHE A 150 11.51 -4.19 -4.59
C PHE A 150 12.69 -3.69 -3.72
N LEU A 151 12.90 -4.28 -2.54
CA LEU A 151 14.00 -3.95 -1.63
C LEU A 151 15.37 -4.09 -2.29
N ASN A 152 15.58 -5.19 -3.03
CA ASN A 152 16.83 -5.43 -3.76
C ASN A 152 17.03 -4.38 -4.86
N GLY A 153 15.95 -3.97 -5.52
CA GLY A 153 15.95 -2.92 -6.55
C GLY A 153 16.26 -1.52 -6.03
N LEU A 154 16.12 -1.25 -4.72
CA LEU A 154 16.53 0.03 -4.11
C LEU A 154 18.05 0.18 -3.98
N GLY A 155 18.83 -0.86 -4.28
CA GLY A 155 20.28 -0.89 -4.13
C GLY A 155 20.74 -0.98 -2.67
N SER A 156 21.91 -1.60 -2.48
CA SER A 156 22.60 -1.64 -1.21
C SER A 156 23.35 -0.33 -0.97
N GLN A 157 22.84 0.50 -0.05
CA GLN A 157 23.79 1.27 0.75
C GLN A 157 24.39 0.30 1.75
N ALA A 158 25.55 -0.26 1.40
CA ALA A 158 26.47 -0.80 2.38
C ALA A 158 26.97 0.38 3.22
N ASN A 159 26.19 0.80 4.20
CA ASN A 159 26.69 1.53 5.35
C ASN A 159 25.97 1.05 6.60
N GLN A 160 26.82 0.66 7.53
CA GLN A 160 26.51 0.11 8.84
C GLN A 160 25.60 1.06 9.61
N ILE A 161 24.31 0.75 9.65
CA ILE A 161 23.52 1.00 10.85
C ILE A 161 22.93 -0.35 11.20
N GLN A 162 23.67 -1.06 12.05
CA GLN A 162 23.23 -2.27 12.73
C GLN A 162 22.27 -1.88 13.85
N THR A 163 21.26 -1.06 13.54
CA THR A 163 20.05 -1.01 14.34
C THR A 163 19.26 -2.21 13.86
N THR A 164 19.15 -3.20 14.72
CA THR A 164 18.37 -4.39 14.36
C THR A 164 16.94 -3.94 14.12
N VAL A 165 16.26 -4.61 13.20
CA VAL A 165 14.83 -4.37 12.95
C VAL A 165 14.04 -4.54 14.27
N GLU A 166 14.54 -5.38 15.19
CA GLU A 166 14.05 -5.54 16.56
C GLU A 166 14.15 -4.26 17.41
N ASP A 167 15.24 -3.49 17.33
CA ASP A 167 15.41 -2.23 18.08
C ASP A 167 14.40 -1.15 17.65
N ILE A 168 14.07 -1.08 16.35
CA ILE A 168 13.05 -0.17 15.83
C ILE A 168 11.65 -0.64 16.25
N TYR A 169 11.42 -1.95 16.34
CA TYR A 169 10.13 -2.50 16.78
C TYR A 169 9.86 -2.23 18.26
N GLN A 170 10.86 -2.36 19.12
CA GLN A 170 10.73 -2.02 20.54
C GLN A 170 10.34 -0.54 20.72
N LEU A 171 10.99 0.35 19.97
CA LEU A 171 10.70 1.79 20.01
C LEU A 171 9.30 2.14 19.47
N LEU A 172 8.77 1.40 18.49
CA LEU A 172 7.44 1.67 17.92
C LEU A 172 6.31 1.03 18.73
N GLU A 173 6.52 -0.14 19.33
CA GLU A 173 5.54 -0.75 20.25
C GLU A 173 5.42 0.05 21.56
N GLU A 174 6.50 0.68 22.04
CA GLU A 174 6.46 1.58 23.22
C GLU A 174 5.70 2.89 22.97
N VAL A 175 5.60 3.33 21.71
CA VAL A 175 4.83 4.54 21.33
C VAL A 175 3.33 4.22 21.15
N GLU A 176 2.96 2.97 20.83
CA GLU A 176 1.55 2.54 20.74
C GLU A 176 0.87 2.35 22.13
N ILE A 177 1.56 2.58 23.26
CA ILE A 177 1.03 2.46 24.65
C ILE A 177 0.77 3.82 25.34
N LYS A 178 0.84 4.96 24.63
CA LYS A 178 0.49 6.27 25.23
C LYS A 178 -0.74 6.93 24.61
#